data_AF-A0A8T6HRS7-F1
#
_entry.id   AF-A0A8T6HRS7-F1
#
_cell.length_a   1.000
_cell.length_b   1.000
_cell.length_c   1.000
_cell.angle_alpha   90.00
_cell.angle_beta   90.00
_cell.angle_gamma   90.00
#
_symmetry.space_group_name_H-M   'P 1'
#
loop_
_entity.id
_entity.type
_entity.pdbx_description
1 polymer ?
#
loop_
_entity_poly.entity_id
_entity_poly.type
_entity_poly.pdbx_seq_one_letter_code
_entity_poly.pdbx_strand_id
1 'polypeptide(L)'
;MTRPILHTDMCDLLDIEYPIALAGMGPTTGGGQAGIAGPELVAAISNAGGLGVLGAAGFPPDRLEAQIRRIQDLTDRPFGVDILVPSNVARRPSGRERPKDPRDLLPGEHKEVIGEIRANLELPDVQAPRADVRTPRLTPQDQVDTITGMQVPVLA
;
A
#
# COMPACT_ATOMS: atom_id res chain seq x y z
N MET A 1 31.52 -22.84 1.69
CA MET A 1 30.20 -23.47 1.87
C MET A 1 29.15 -22.42 1.56
N THR A 2 28.36 -22.63 0.51
CA THR A 2 27.17 -21.82 0.24
C THR A 2 26.16 -22.10 1.35
N ARG A 3 25.58 -21.05 1.96
CA ARG A 3 24.52 -21.22 2.96
C ARG A 3 23.30 -21.84 2.28
N PRO A 4 22.54 -22.73 2.95
CA PRO A 4 21.27 -23.20 2.43
C PRO A 4 20.34 -21.99 2.22
N ILE A 5 19.77 -21.89 1.02
CA ILE A 5 18.73 -20.90 0.69
C ILE A 5 17.38 -21.53 1.02
N LEU A 6 16.52 -20.80 1.73
CA LEU A 6 15.15 -21.22 1.96
C LEU A 6 14.39 -21.13 0.63
N HIS A 7 14.01 -22.27 0.07
CA HIS A 7 13.27 -22.36 -1.19
C HIS A 7 11.93 -23.07 -0.94
N THR A 8 10.85 -22.57 -1.52
CA THR A 8 9.48 -23.11 -1.38
C THR A 8 8.76 -23.08 -2.71
N ASP A 9 7.61 -23.76 -2.82
CA ASP A 9 6.77 -23.76 -4.04
C ASP A 9 6.38 -22.36 -4.53
N MET A 10 6.37 -21.36 -3.62
CA MET A 10 6.14 -19.95 -3.98
C MET A 10 7.23 -19.39 -4.89
N CYS A 11 8.48 -19.85 -4.73
CA CYS A 11 9.61 -19.45 -5.56
C CYS A 11 9.41 -19.91 -7.01
N ASP A 12 9.05 -21.18 -7.19
CA ASP A 12 8.77 -21.77 -8.51
C ASP A 12 7.51 -21.16 -9.15
N LEU A 13 6.46 -20.92 -8.36
CA LEU A 13 5.19 -20.40 -8.87
C LEU A 13 5.29 -18.95 -9.37
N LEU A 14 6.10 -18.13 -8.70
CA LEU A 14 6.19 -16.68 -8.95
C LEU A 14 7.49 -16.27 -9.63
N ASP A 15 8.37 -17.22 -9.95
CA ASP A 15 9.69 -17.00 -10.56
C ASP A 15 10.57 -16.04 -9.73
N ILE A 16 10.71 -16.33 -8.43
CA ILE A 16 11.50 -15.56 -7.46
C ILE A 16 12.54 -16.45 -6.76
N GLU A 17 13.61 -15.85 -6.24
CA GLU A 17 14.74 -16.56 -5.59
C GLU A 17 14.49 -16.81 -4.10
N TYR A 18 13.83 -15.86 -3.44
CA TYR A 18 13.55 -15.90 -2.00
C TYR A 18 12.04 -15.82 -1.76
N PRO A 19 11.48 -16.64 -0.84
CA PRO A 19 10.07 -16.58 -0.47
C PRO A 19 9.80 -15.40 0.48
N ILE A 20 10.16 -14.20 0.05
CA ILE A 20 10.06 -12.94 0.77
C ILE A 20 9.27 -11.99 -0.11
N ALA A 21 8.09 -11.59 0.34
CA ALA A 21 7.25 -10.61 -0.33
C ALA A 21 7.22 -9.30 0.44
N LEU A 22 7.31 -8.19 -0.30
CA LEU A 22 7.03 -6.86 0.23
C LEU A 22 5.52 -6.72 0.45
N ALA A 23 5.10 -6.17 1.58
CA ALA A 23 3.67 -5.86 1.80
C ALA A 23 3.23 -4.66 0.93
N GLY A 24 2.10 -4.80 0.24
CA GLY A 24 1.48 -3.74 -0.54
C GLY A 24 1.01 -2.58 0.34
N MET A 25 1.82 -1.53 0.48
CA MET A 25 1.50 -0.36 1.30
C MET A 25 1.28 0.86 0.41
N GLY A 26 0.12 0.91 -0.23
CA GLY A 26 -0.32 1.98 -1.10
C GLY A 26 -0.72 3.26 -0.36
N PRO A 27 -0.98 4.35 -1.10
CA PRO A 27 -1.51 5.57 -0.49
C PRO A 27 -2.88 5.29 0.14
N THR A 28 -3.12 5.81 1.33
CA THR A 28 -4.44 5.76 1.96
C THR A 28 -5.31 6.90 1.44
N THR A 29 -6.63 6.78 1.59
CA THR A 29 -7.59 7.81 1.16
C THR A 29 -7.29 9.14 1.89
N GLY A 30 -6.57 10.05 1.23
CA GLY A 30 -6.12 11.33 1.78
C GLY A 30 -4.61 11.48 2.03
N GLY A 31 -3.78 10.49 1.69
CA GLY A 31 -2.33 10.50 1.93
C GLY A 31 -1.48 10.37 0.66
N GLY A 32 -0.65 11.39 0.39
CA GLY A 32 0.56 11.33 -0.45
C GLY A 32 0.40 11.04 -1.96
N GLN A 33 1.40 11.46 -2.75
CA GLN A 33 1.50 11.08 -4.18
C GLN A 33 2.08 9.67 -4.39
N ALA A 34 2.66 9.07 -3.34
CA ALA A 34 3.20 7.73 -3.34
C ALA A 34 2.83 7.03 -2.01
N GLY A 35 2.54 5.73 -2.08
CA GLY A 35 2.42 4.89 -0.88
C GLY A 35 3.77 4.72 -0.17
N ILE A 36 3.75 4.08 1.00
CA ILE A 36 4.99 3.75 1.73
C ILE A 36 5.85 2.78 0.90
N ALA A 37 5.21 1.86 0.17
CA ALA A 37 5.85 0.95 -0.77
C ALA A 37 5.77 1.50 -2.22
N GLY A 38 6.57 2.51 -2.51
CA GLY A 38 6.66 3.11 -3.85
C GLY A 38 7.48 2.28 -4.87
N PRO A 39 7.51 2.69 -6.15
CA PRO A 39 8.15 1.96 -7.25
C PRO A 39 9.60 1.57 -6.99
N GLU A 40 10.39 2.48 -6.43
CA GLU A 40 11.81 2.25 -6.14
C GLU A 40 12.02 1.12 -5.13
N LEU A 41 11.17 1.03 -4.10
CA LEU A 41 11.25 -0.05 -3.11
C LEU A 41 10.80 -1.38 -3.70
N VAL A 42 9.71 -1.36 -4.49
CA VAL A 42 9.20 -2.55 -5.19
C VAL A 42 10.29 -3.14 -6.09
N ALA A 43 10.86 -2.32 -6.95
CA ALA A 43 11.92 -2.75 -7.86
C ALA A 43 13.17 -3.23 -7.13
N ALA A 44 13.56 -2.58 -6.02
CA ALA A 44 14.70 -3.01 -5.22
C ALA A 44 14.51 -4.42 -4.63
N ILE A 45 13.31 -4.76 -4.13
CA ILE A 45 13.02 -6.09 -3.59
C ILE A 45 12.99 -7.15 -4.71
N SER A 46 12.36 -6.85 -5.85
CA SER A 46 12.34 -7.74 -7.02
C SER A 46 13.76 -8.01 -7.55
N ASN A 47 14.60 -6.98 -7.66
CA ASN A 47 16.01 -7.11 -8.07
C ASN A 47 16.85 -7.91 -7.06
N ALA A 48 16.50 -7.87 -5.78
CA ALA A 48 17.14 -8.67 -4.73
C ALA A 48 16.67 -10.14 -4.71
N GLY A 49 15.74 -10.53 -5.59
CA GLY A 49 15.23 -11.90 -5.72
C GLY A 49 13.99 -12.20 -4.88
N GLY A 50 13.41 -11.22 -4.19
CA GLY A 50 12.10 -11.36 -3.55
C GLY A 50 10.96 -10.96 -4.48
N LEU A 51 9.74 -10.91 -3.95
CA LEU A 51 8.57 -10.38 -4.65
C LEU A 51 8.28 -8.94 -4.20
N GLY A 52 8.61 -7.96 -5.05
CA GLY A 52 8.13 -6.59 -4.86
C GLY A 52 6.62 -6.51 -5.10
N VAL A 53 5.89 -5.76 -4.26
CA VAL A 53 4.44 -5.58 -4.39
C VAL A 53 4.05 -4.11 -4.23
N LEU A 54 3.40 -3.55 -5.26
CA LEU A 54 2.87 -2.19 -5.24
C LEU A 54 1.46 -2.17 -4.62
N GLY A 55 1.21 -1.37 -3.59
CA GLY A 55 -0.14 -1.19 -3.07
C GLY A 55 -0.96 -0.19 -3.90
N ALA A 56 -2.08 -0.64 -4.46
CA ALA A 56 -2.89 0.14 -5.39
C ALA A 56 -4.07 0.89 -4.75
N ALA A 57 -4.46 0.56 -3.51
CA ALA A 57 -5.73 0.94 -2.89
C ALA A 57 -6.16 2.43 -3.04
N GLY A 58 -5.22 3.37 -3.07
CA GLY A 58 -5.49 4.81 -3.22
C GLY A 58 -5.16 5.42 -4.57
N PHE A 59 -4.68 4.65 -5.56
CA PHE A 59 -4.30 5.18 -6.86
C PHE A 59 -5.47 5.19 -7.85
N PRO A 60 -5.77 6.34 -8.49
CA PRO A 60 -6.61 6.35 -9.70
C PRO A 60 -5.90 5.62 -10.86
N PRO A 61 -6.65 5.13 -11.86
CA PRO A 61 -6.11 4.32 -12.97
C PRO A 61 -4.86 4.91 -13.65
N ASP A 62 -4.89 6.21 -13.98
CA ASP A 62 -3.79 6.92 -14.64
C ASP A 62 -2.51 6.95 -13.78
N ARG A 63 -2.68 7.12 -12.46
CA ARG A 63 -1.56 7.11 -11.51
C ARG A 63 -1.05 5.69 -11.28
N LEU A 64 -1.95 4.72 -11.15
CA LEU A 64 -1.58 3.31 -11.01
C LEU A 64 -0.74 2.86 -12.20
N GLU A 65 -1.19 3.17 -13.42
CA GLU A 65 -0.44 2.90 -14.65
C GLU A 65 0.94 3.56 -14.64
N ALA A 66 1.03 4.82 -14.24
CA ALA A 66 2.32 5.52 -14.13
C ALA A 66 3.26 4.87 -13.11
N GLN A 67 2.75 4.41 -11.96
CA GLN A 67 3.55 3.68 -10.97
C GLN A 67 4.04 2.34 -11.50
N ILE A 68 3.18 1.58 -12.18
CA ILE A 68 3.53 0.28 -12.78
C ILE A 68 4.60 0.46 -13.85
N ARG A 69 4.44 1.43 -14.76
CA ARG A 69 5.47 1.75 -15.78
C ARG A 69 6.80 2.10 -15.13
N ARG A 70 6.78 2.89 -14.06
CA ARG A 70 8.00 3.25 -13.33
C ARG A 70 8.70 2.02 -12.75
N ILE A 71 7.98 1.02 -12.26
CA ILE A 71 8.57 -0.24 -11.78
C ILE A 71 9.20 -1.00 -12.95
N GLN A 72 8.49 -1.10 -14.08
CA GLN A 72 8.98 -1.75 -15.30
C GLN A 72 10.25 -1.07 -15.86
N ASP A 73 10.40 0.24 -15.68
CA ASP A 73 11.64 0.96 -16.05
C ASP A 73 12.82 0.64 -15.11
N LEU A 74 12.58 0.07 -13.92
CA LEU A 74 13.57 -0.16 -12.87
C LEU A 74 13.94 -1.63 -12.68
N THR A 75 13.13 -2.56 -13.18
CA THR A 75 13.39 -4.00 -13.06
C THR A 75 12.69 -4.79 -14.16
N ASP A 76 13.40 -5.82 -14.65
CA ASP A 76 12.84 -6.88 -15.50
C ASP A 76 12.39 -8.11 -14.69
N ARG A 77 12.53 -8.08 -13.34
CA ARG A 77 12.15 -9.18 -12.45
C ARG A 77 10.65 -9.14 -12.11
N PRO A 78 10.03 -10.28 -11.75
CA PRO A 78 8.63 -10.31 -11.36
C PRO A 78 8.28 -9.38 -10.19
N PHE A 79 7.10 -8.77 -10.26
CA PHE A 79 6.50 -7.99 -9.20
C PHE A 79 4.97 -8.14 -9.25
N GLY A 80 4.30 -7.81 -8.16
CA GLY A 80 2.84 -7.85 -8.04
C GLY A 80 2.22 -6.50 -7.73
N VAL A 81 0.89 -6.44 -7.81
CA VAL A 81 0.08 -5.30 -7.38
C VAL A 81 -0.98 -5.76 -6.39
N ASP A 82 -1.03 -5.12 -5.23
CA ASP A 82 -1.99 -5.36 -4.14
C ASP A 82 -3.21 -4.45 -4.29
N ILE A 83 -4.42 -5.03 -4.30
CA ILE A 83 -5.70 -4.31 -4.42
C ILE A 83 -6.65 -4.65 -3.28
N LEU A 84 -7.59 -3.76 -2.97
CA LEU A 84 -8.65 -4.03 -2.00
C LEU A 84 -9.96 -4.40 -2.71
N VAL A 85 -10.42 -5.64 -2.51
CA VAL A 85 -11.70 -6.14 -3.06
C VAL A 85 -12.68 -6.45 -1.92
N PRO A 86 -13.32 -5.43 -1.32
CA PRO A 86 -14.26 -5.67 -0.22
C PRO A 86 -15.52 -6.38 -0.73
N SER A 87 -15.94 -7.44 -0.04
CA SER A 87 -17.20 -8.16 -0.30
C SER A 87 -18.44 -7.28 -0.07
N ASN A 88 -18.30 -6.23 0.75
CA ASN A 88 -19.26 -5.15 0.86
C ASN A 88 -18.56 -3.79 0.96
N VAL A 89 -18.86 -2.87 0.02
CA VAL A 89 -18.57 -1.46 0.26
C VAL A 89 -19.71 -0.95 1.13
N ALA A 90 -19.52 -0.92 2.44
CA ALA A 90 -20.49 -0.29 3.34
C ALA A 90 -20.76 1.13 2.83
N ARG A 91 -21.94 1.35 2.22
CA ARG A 91 -22.38 2.70 1.87
C ARG A 91 -22.47 3.46 3.17
N ARG A 92 -21.55 4.40 3.35
CA ARG A 92 -21.58 5.29 4.50
C ARG A 92 -22.97 5.94 4.52
N PRO A 93 -23.74 5.84 5.62
CA PRO A 93 -25.05 6.47 5.69
C PRO A 93 -24.87 7.97 5.38
N SER A 94 -25.62 8.46 4.40
CA SER A 94 -25.65 9.86 4.03
C SER A 94 -26.00 10.69 5.28
N GLY A 95 -25.16 11.67 5.64
CA GLY A 95 -25.46 12.61 6.73
C GLY A 95 -24.55 12.54 7.97
N ARG A 96 -23.64 11.57 8.10
CA ARG A 96 -22.60 11.64 9.15
C ARG A 96 -21.41 12.45 8.67
N GLU A 97 -21.30 13.68 9.18
CA GLU A 97 -20.10 14.52 9.02
C GLU A 97 -18.86 13.76 9.48
N ARG A 98 -17.76 13.83 8.72
CA ARG A 98 -16.48 13.34 9.22
C ARG A 98 -16.03 14.32 10.30
N PRO A 99 -15.61 13.86 11.49
CA PRO A 99 -14.87 14.72 12.41
C PRO A 99 -13.71 15.36 11.65
N LYS A 100 -13.47 16.65 11.87
CA LYS A 100 -12.32 17.35 11.27
C LYS A 100 -11.02 16.64 11.64
N ASP A 101 -10.97 16.03 12.83
CA ASP A 101 -9.89 15.19 13.28
C ASP A 101 -10.36 13.77 13.64
N PRO A 102 -9.89 12.71 12.97
CA PRO A 102 -10.19 11.33 13.35
C PRO A 102 -9.79 10.98 14.79
N ARG A 103 -8.81 11.70 15.37
CA ARG A 103 -8.41 11.53 16.79
C ARG A 103 -9.53 11.89 17.76
N ASP A 104 -10.50 12.68 17.33
CA ASP A 104 -11.67 13.02 18.14
C ASP A 104 -12.55 11.80 18.42
N LEU A 105 -12.44 10.74 17.61
CA LEU A 105 -13.15 9.47 17.79
C LEU A 105 -12.52 8.54 18.83
N LEU A 106 -11.28 8.81 19.25
CA LEU A 106 -10.59 7.98 20.23
C LEU A 106 -11.23 8.18 21.62
N PRO A 107 -11.54 7.11 22.36
CA PRO A 107 -11.98 7.24 23.75
C PRO A 107 -10.90 7.91 24.62
N GLY A 108 -11.32 8.58 25.70
CA GLY A 108 -10.44 9.38 26.56
C GLY A 108 -9.24 8.61 27.10
N GLU A 109 -9.48 7.38 27.58
CA GLU A 109 -8.44 6.48 28.11
C GLU A 109 -7.31 6.23 27.09
N HIS A 110 -7.63 6.10 25.79
CA HIS A 110 -6.61 5.92 24.77
C HIS A 110 -5.76 7.19 24.57
N LYS A 111 -6.38 8.38 24.70
CA LYS A 111 -5.66 9.66 24.59
C LYS A 111 -4.70 9.85 25.76
N GLU A 112 -5.10 9.44 26.95
CA GLU A 112 -4.26 9.47 28.16
C GLU A 112 -3.03 8.57 28.00
N VAL A 113 -3.23 7.30 27.61
CA VAL A 113 -2.11 6.36 27.38
C VAL A 113 -1.15 6.87 26.30
N ILE A 114 -1.67 7.42 25.20
CA ILE A 114 -0.82 8.02 24.15
C ILE A 114 -0.01 9.21 24.71
N GLY A 115 -0.64 10.03 25.56
CA GLY A 115 0.02 11.14 26.26
C GLY A 115 1.16 10.68 27.17
N GLU A 116 0.93 9.63 27.95
CA GLU A 116 1.96 9.03 28.83
C GLU A 116 3.14 8.47 28.03
N ILE A 117 2.87 7.67 27.00
CA ILE A 117 3.91 7.11 26.13
C ILE A 117 4.74 8.23 25.51
N ARG A 118 4.06 9.29 25.03
CA ARG A 118 4.72 10.44 24.42
C ARG A 118 5.62 11.19 25.42
N ALA A 119 5.16 11.39 26.64
CA ALA A 119 5.93 12.04 27.70
C ALA A 119 7.15 11.20 28.09
N ASN A 120 6.96 9.88 28.28
CA ASN A 120 8.03 8.95 28.66
C ASN A 120 9.11 8.80 27.59
N LEU A 121 8.75 8.94 26.32
CA LEU A 121 9.67 8.83 25.17
C LEU A 121 10.13 10.18 24.63
N GLU A 122 9.78 11.29 25.28
CA GLU A 122 10.13 12.67 24.87
C GLU A 122 9.75 12.99 23.41
N LEU A 123 8.63 12.44 22.93
CA LEU A 123 8.23 12.55 21.53
C LEU A 123 7.51 13.88 21.24
N PRO A 124 7.83 14.58 20.13
CA PRO A 124 7.15 15.82 19.74
C PRO A 124 5.71 15.58 19.25
N ASP A 125 4.86 16.61 19.32
CA ASP A 125 3.53 16.55 18.68
C ASP A 125 3.73 16.80 17.19
N VAL A 126 3.57 15.77 16.38
CA VAL A 126 3.67 15.92 14.94
C VAL A 126 2.28 15.83 14.35
N GLN A 127 1.75 16.98 13.92
CA GLN A 127 0.59 16.99 13.04
C GLN A 127 1.04 16.60 11.63
N ALA A 128 0.67 15.41 11.20
CA ALA A 128 0.87 15.00 9.81
C ALA A 128 0.11 15.97 8.88
N PRO A 129 0.75 16.47 7.81
CA PRO A 129 0.06 17.28 6.80
C PRO A 129 -1.12 16.49 6.23
N ARG A 130 -2.34 16.99 6.42
CA ARG A 130 -3.52 16.43 5.77
C ARG A 130 -3.57 17.00 4.36
N ALA A 131 -3.32 16.16 3.37
CA ALA A 131 -3.55 16.56 1.99
C ALA A 131 -5.06 16.54 1.74
N ASP A 132 -5.61 17.64 1.22
CA ASP A 132 -7.00 17.73 0.75
C ASP A 132 -7.15 16.94 -0.57
N VAL A 133 -6.88 15.63 -0.51
CA VAL A 133 -7.03 14.76 -1.68
C VAL A 133 -8.46 14.23 -1.68
N ARG A 134 -9.31 14.91 -2.44
CA ARG A 134 -10.55 14.30 -2.94
C ARG A 134 -10.15 13.20 -3.90
N THR A 135 -9.97 11.97 -3.41
CA THR A 135 -9.90 10.81 -4.30
C THR A 135 -11.23 10.70 -5.03
N PRO A 136 -11.24 10.62 -6.38
CA PRO A 136 -12.43 10.25 -7.13
C PRO A 136 -13.04 8.98 -6.56
N ARG A 137 -14.34 8.73 -6.80
CA ARG A 137 -14.91 7.41 -6.52
C ARG A 137 -14.21 6.39 -7.41
N LEU A 138 -13.17 5.77 -6.88
CA LEU A 138 -12.50 4.62 -7.46
C LEU A 138 -13.34 3.38 -7.21
N THR A 139 -13.57 2.60 -8.26
CA THR A 139 -14.07 1.25 -8.10
C THR A 139 -12.89 0.28 -8.11
N PRO A 140 -12.92 -0.81 -7.34
CA PRO A 140 -11.93 -1.88 -7.47
C PRO A 140 -11.83 -2.42 -8.90
N GLN A 141 -12.93 -2.37 -9.67
CA GLN A 141 -12.96 -2.82 -11.05
C GLN A 141 -12.03 -2.00 -11.95
N ASP A 142 -12.02 -0.67 -11.81
CA ASP A 142 -11.14 0.20 -12.62
C ASP A 142 -9.65 -0.16 -12.40
N GLN A 143 -9.30 -0.57 -11.18
CA GLN A 143 -7.94 -0.99 -10.83
C GLN A 143 -7.62 -2.35 -11.44
N VAL A 144 -8.53 -3.33 -11.33
CA VAL A 144 -8.38 -4.65 -11.96
C VAL A 144 -8.19 -4.50 -13.47
N ASP A 145 -9.01 -3.69 -14.12
CA ASP A 145 -8.93 -3.48 -15.57
C ASP A 145 -7.59 -2.84 -15.97
N THR A 146 -7.11 -1.87 -15.18
CA THR A 146 -5.78 -1.25 -15.39
C THR A 146 -4.66 -2.28 -15.26
N ILE A 147 -4.65 -3.07 -14.19
CA ILE A 147 -3.57 -4.01 -13.90
C ILE A 147 -3.54 -5.16 -14.92
N THR A 148 -4.70 -5.73 -15.24
CA THR A 148 -4.81 -6.81 -16.22
C THR A 148 -4.45 -6.34 -17.63
N GLY A 149 -4.80 -5.11 -18.00
CA GLY A 149 -4.37 -4.49 -19.25
C GLY A 149 -2.85 -4.32 -19.37
N MET A 150 -2.15 -4.17 -18.23
CA MET A 150 -0.68 -4.07 -18.17
C MET A 150 0.03 -5.41 -17.97
N GLN A 151 -0.72 -6.52 -17.91
CA GLN A 151 -0.20 -7.89 -17.75
C GLN A 151 0.65 -8.11 -16.49
N VAL A 152 0.35 -7.39 -15.41
CA VAL A 152 1.01 -7.58 -14.11
C VAL A 152 0.16 -8.49 -13.22
N PRO A 153 0.75 -9.47 -12.50
CA PRO A 153 0.01 -10.28 -11.55
C PRO A 153 -0.70 -9.44 -10.47
N VAL A 154 -1.98 -9.74 -10.24
CA VAL A 154 -2.78 -9.15 -9.17
C VAL A 154 -2.67 -10.03 -7.93
N LEU A 155 -2.35 -9.41 -6.79
CA LEU A 155 -2.42 -9.98 -5.45
C LEU A 155 -3.62 -9.30 -4.75
N ALA A 156 -4.54 -10.08 -4.19
CA ALA A 156 -5.78 -9.58 -3.60
C ALA A 156 -6.09 -10.31 -2.29
#